data_AF-A7EEP3-F1
#
_entry.id   AF-A7EEP3-F1
#
_cell.length_a   1.000
_cell.length_b   1.000
_cell.length_c   1.000
_cell.angle_alpha   90.00
_cell.angle_beta   90.00
_cell.angle_gamma   90.00
#
_symmetry.space_group_name_H-M   'P 1'
#
loop_
_entity.id
_entity.type
_entity.pdbx_description
1 polymer ?
#
loop_
_entity_poly.entity_id
_entity_poly.type
_entity_poly.pdbx_seq_one_letter_code
_entity_poly.pdbx_strand_id
1 'polypeptide(L)'
;MAFMVSMAVIIEGQPQNSTELLADASAAYPKCALVCTAEILPTSGCSSTDVECICTNIALQHNVTACAQKTCTIPELLTTKNVTDTLCGAPVRDRTLTAELVGLIGVADLGLGKDIWTLPPQNITNILKFYYVSEVMYNAAIATIKISFCLMYIRLFPFKPYVYWVYGTLALCIGYGISFTVATIFQCTPVTYAWYQWDKLHEGFCGNFHLQVLMNAAFNVALDILIIALPVWNVTQLMMGWQKKATVIFSITRLANIGYFSLMELYVGIIIACIPALRPLAHKTLVVFNSITGHSRLSNSKARSPWSSDGDRFPRKRIIRNRDESILKETMVTVTDFKKSLV
;
A
#
# COMPACT_ATOMS: atom_id res chain seq x y z
N MET A 1 -0.69 -15.93 11.03
CA MET A 1 0.36 -16.98 11.05
C MET A 1 1.68 -16.36 10.61
N ALA A 2 2.41 -15.76 11.54
CA ALA A 2 3.85 -15.41 11.42
C ALA A 2 4.41 -14.90 12.77
N PHE A 3 3.92 -15.45 13.89
CA PHE A 3 4.67 -15.51 15.14
C PHE A 3 5.26 -16.92 15.15
N MET A 4 6.55 -17.09 15.47
CA MET A 4 7.36 -18.32 15.42
C MET A 4 8.27 -18.49 14.19
N VAL A 5 9.28 -17.62 14.04
CA VAL A 5 10.64 -18.11 13.74
C VAL A 5 11.61 -17.31 14.62
N SER A 6 12.23 -18.04 15.55
CA SER A 6 13.15 -17.57 16.58
C SER A 6 14.53 -17.19 16.03
N MET A 7 15.11 -16.19 16.69
CA MET A 7 16.48 -16.16 17.24
C MET A 7 17.57 -16.93 16.49
N ALA A 8 18.53 -16.19 15.92
CA ALA A 8 19.95 -16.34 16.21
C ALA A 8 20.77 -15.41 15.31
N VAL A 9 21.07 -14.18 15.75
CA VAL A 9 22.39 -13.58 15.51
C VAL A 9 22.68 -12.62 16.67
N ILE A 10 23.40 -13.11 17.67
CA ILE A 10 24.24 -12.24 18.51
C ILE A 10 25.45 -11.93 17.61
N ILE A 11 25.56 -10.72 17.07
CA ILE A 11 26.88 -10.21 16.68
C ILE A 11 27.41 -9.47 17.90
N GLU A 12 28.28 -10.17 18.62
CA GLU A 12 29.29 -9.53 19.46
C GLU A 12 29.99 -8.45 18.62
N GLY A 13 29.81 -7.19 19.03
CA GLY A 13 30.71 -6.13 18.62
C GLY A 13 32.11 -6.50 19.11
N GLN A 14 32.95 -6.95 18.20
CA GLN A 14 34.38 -7.14 18.46
C GLN A 14 35.00 -5.76 18.72
N PRO A 15 35.75 -5.57 19.81
CA PRO A 15 36.64 -4.43 19.95
C PRO A 15 37.83 -4.68 19.01
N GLN A 16 37.87 -4.00 17.87
CA GLN A 16 39.07 -4.02 17.02
C GLN A 16 40.17 -3.18 17.68
N ASN A 17 41.38 -3.74 17.81
CA ASN A 17 42.56 -3.05 18.31
C ASN A 17 42.84 -1.80 17.44
N SER A 18 42.96 -0.63 18.08
CA SER A 18 43.04 0.70 17.45
C SER A 18 44.26 0.91 16.53
N THR A 19 45.30 0.07 16.61
CA THR A 19 46.53 0.20 15.83
C THR A 19 46.50 -0.52 14.47
N GLU A 20 45.69 -1.56 14.29
CA GLU A 20 45.50 -2.22 12.98
C GLU A 20 44.51 -1.47 12.09
N LEU A 21 43.52 -0.81 12.70
CA LEU A 21 42.46 -0.06 12.01
C LEU A 21 42.99 1.17 11.23
N LEU A 22 44.07 1.80 11.70
CA LEU A 22 44.64 3.00 11.08
C LEU A 22 45.48 2.72 9.84
N ALA A 23 46.18 1.58 9.80
CA ALA A 23 46.95 1.16 8.64
C ALA A 23 46.02 0.82 7.46
N ASP A 24 44.91 0.12 7.74
CA ASP A 24 43.90 -0.24 6.74
C ASP A 24 43.09 0.98 6.28
N ALA A 25 42.77 1.91 7.19
CA ALA A 25 42.05 3.12 6.85
C ALA A 25 42.79 4.02 5.86
N SER A 26 44.12 4.18 6.00
CA SER A 26 44.92 4.98 5.06
C SER A 26 44.94 4.42 3.63
N ALA A 27 44.78 3.09 3.48
CA ALA A 27 44.64 2.41 2.20
C ALA A 27 43.20 2.43 1.66
N ALA A 28 42.21 2.49 2.57
CA ALA A 28 40.78 2.52 2.22
C ALA A 28 40.27 3.93 1.83
N TYR A 29 40.96 5.01 2.23
CA TYR A 29 40.57 6.37 1.83
C TYR A 29 40.81 6.62 0.33
N PRO A 30 39.82 7.17 -0.40
CA PRO A 30 40.02 7.57 -1.79
C PRO A 30 40.99 8.77 -1.88
N LYS A 31 41.70 8.87 -3.01
CA LYS A 31 42.71 9.92 -3.23
C LYS A 31 42.16 11.34 -3.04
N CYS A 32 40.90 11.57 -3.42
CA CYS A 32 40.26 12.87 -3.27
C CYS A 32 40.09 13.28 -1.78
N ALA A 33 39.80 12.31 -0.89
CA ALA A 33 39.62 12.57 0.53
C ALA A 33 40.95 12.84 1.22
N LEU A 34 42.03 12.18 0.78
CA LEU A 34 43.39 12.43 1.28
C LEU A 34 43.87 13.86 1.01
N VAL A 35 43.46 14.45 -0.12
CA VAL A 35 43.76 15.87 -0.42
C VAL A 35 43.05 16.78 0.57
N CYS A 36 41.75 16.57 0.81
CA CYS A 36 40.97 17.38 1.73
C CYS A 36 41.44 17.25 3.19
N THR A 37 41.81 16.04 3.63
CA THR A 37 42.35 15.87 4.98
C THR A 37 43.73 16.50 5.12
N ALA A 38 44.61 16.37 4.14
CA ALA A 38 45.95 16.99 4.16
C ALA A 38 45.89 18.53 4.19
N GLU A 39 44.90 19.13 3.53
CA GLU A 39 44.72 20.59 3.52
C GLU A 39 44.23 21.13 4.87
N ILE A 40 43.29 20.42 5.51
CA ILE A 40 42.55 20.94 6.67
C ILE A 40 43.18 20.52 8.01
N LEU A 41 43.79 19.33 8.07
CA LEU A 41 44.40 18.79 9.29
C LEU A 41 45.47 19.70 9.95
N PRO A 42 46.40 20.36 9.22
CA PRO A 42 47.36 21.26 9.86
C PRO A 42 46.72 22.51 10.48
N THR A 43 45.52 22.89 10.03
CA THR A 43 44.78 24.06 10.55
C THR A 43 43.88 23.74 11.74
N SER A 44 43.62 22.46 12.01
CA SER A 44 42.64 22.02 13.01
C SER A 44 43.22 21.74 14.40
N GLY A 45 44.55 21.70 14.52
CA GLY A 45 45.25 21.42 15.78
C GLY A 45 45.27 19.94 16.18
N CYS A 46 44.75 19.03 15.37
CA CYS A 46 44.82 17.58 15.61
C CYS A 46 46.04 16.95 14.92
N SER A 47 46.64 15.92 15.54
CA SER A 47 47.65 15.08 14.89
C SER A 47 47.01 14.05 13.96
N SER A 48 47.72 13.64 12.91
CA SER A 48 47.30 12.55 12.00
C SER A 48 47.09 11.19 12.69
N THR A 49 47.67 11.02 13.88
CA THR A 49 47.56 9.80 14.69
C THR A 49 46.53 9.90 15.82
N ASP A 50 46.00 11.10 16.07
CA ASP A 50 45.07 11.36 17.18
C ASP A 50 43.63 11.19 16.72
N VAL A 51 43.18 9.93 16.73
CA VAL A 51 41.83 9.54 16.30
C VAL A 51 40.76 10.19 17.16
N GLU A 52 41.00 10.34 18.45
CA GLU A 52 40.04 10.96 19.37
C GLU A 52 39.82 12.44 19.03
N CYS A 53 40.90 13.20 18.78
CA CYS A 53 40.80 14.58 18.32
C CYS A 53 40.06 14.69 16.98
N ILE A 54 40.36 13.79 16.02
CA ILE A 54 39.70 13.79 14.70
C ILE A 54 38.20 13.48 14.81
N CYS A 55 37.82 12.55 15.69
CA CYS A 55 36.44 12.11 15.87
C CYS A 55 35.59 13.07 16.73
N THR A 56 36.21 13.87 17.60
CA THR A 56 35.50 14.82 18.47
C THR A 56 35.46 16.25 17.91
N ASN A 57 36.37 16.61 17.01
CA ASN A 57 36.44 17.96 16.43
C ASN A 57 35.41 18.16 15.31
N ILE A 58 34.25 18.73 15.68
CA ILE A 58 33.12 18.99 14.76
C ILE A 58 33.51 19.94 13.63
N ALA A 59 34.35 20.96 13.90
CA ALA A 59 34.75 21.93 12.89
C ALA A 59 35.65 21.30 11.81
N LEU A 60 36.57 20.42 12.23
CA LEU A 60 37.40 19.62 11.33
C LEU A 60 36.53 18.73 10.44
N GLN A 61 35.61 17.97 11.03
CA GLN A 61 34.72 17.07 10.29
C GLN A 61 33.85 17.84 9.29
N HIS A 62 33.30 18.99 9.69
CA HIS A 62 32.48 19.81 8.81
C HIS A 62 33.29 20.34 7.61
N ASN A 63 34.50 20.87 7.86
CA ASN A 63 35.32 21.43 6.79
C ASN A 63 35.85 20.36 5.84
N VAL A 64 36.26 19.19 6.35
CA VAL A 64 36.68 18.05 5.53
C VAL A 64 35.52 17.55 4.69
N THR A 65 34.33 17.45 5.27
CA THR A 65 33.12 17.08 4.53
C THR A 65 32.78 18.10 3.45
N ALA A 66 32.88 19.39 3.75
CA ALA A 66 32.61 20.46 2.78
C ALA A 66 33.61 20.47 1.62
N CYS A 67 34.90 20.17 1.87
CA CYS A 67 35.89 19.97 0.83
C CYS A 67 35.59 18.72 0.00
N ALA A 68 35.37 17.59 0.66
CA ALA A 68 35.10 16.32 -0.01
C ALA A 68 33.83 16.40 -0.88
N GLN A 69 32.80 17.14 -0.47
CA GLN A 69 31.59 17.37 -1.27
C GLN A 69 31.84 18.10 -2.60
N LYS A 70 32.91 18.88 -2.70
CA LYS A 70 33.29 19.59 -3.92
C LYS A 70 34.26 18.81 -4.79
N THR A 71 35.11 17.99 -4.18
CA THR A 71 36.26 17.36 -4.84
C THR A 71 36.06 15.87 -5.10
N CYS A 72 35.26 15.17 -4.29
CA CYS A 72 35.01 13.74 -4.38
C CYS A 72 33.67 13.43 -5.05
N THR A 73 33.58 12.25 -5.66
CA THR A 73 32.33 11.67 -6.16
C THR A 73 31.45 11.17 -5.00
N ILE A 74 30.15 10.96 -5.21
CA ILE A 74 29.26 10.45 -4.14
C ILE A 74 29.68 9.05 -3.65
N PRO A 75 30.05 8.09 -4.51
CA PRO A 75 30.55 6.80 -4.05
C PRO A 75 31.80 6.95 -3.17
N GLU A 76 32.74 7.82 -3.55
CA GLU A 76 33.94 8.11 -2.74
C GLU A 76 33.60 8.81 -1.41
N LEU A 77 32.59 9.66 -1.38
CA LEU A 77 32.09 10.26 -0.14
C LEU A 77 31.48 9.22 0.79
N LEU A 78 30.72 8.27 0.25
CA LEU A 78 30.16 7.18 1.05
C LEU A 78 31.25 6.26 1.59
N THR A 79 32.27 5.94 0.79
CA THR A 79 33.42 5.15 1.29
C THR A 79 34.21 5.91 2.34
N THR A 80 34.49 7.20 2.10
CA THR A 80 35.16 8.08 3.08
C THR A 80 34.38 8.10 4.39
N LYS A 81 33.06 8.29 4.33
CA LYS A 81 32.19 8.29 5.50
C LYS A 81 32.17 6.94 6.20
N ASN A 82 32.08 5.83 5.46
CA ASN A 82 32.11 4.49 6.04
C ASN A 82 33.41 4.28 6.82
N VAL A 83 34.56 4.59 6.20
CA VAL A 83 35.88 4.47 6.85
C VAL A 83 35.97 5.39 8.07
N THR A 84 35.57 6.65 7.97
CA THR A 84 35.58 7.60 9.10
C THR A 84 34.67 7.13 10.25
N ASP A 85 33.44 6.70 9.96
CA ASP A 85 32.48 6.24 10.96
C ASP A 85 32.97 4.94 11.63
N THR A 86 33.60 4.02 10.89
CA THR A 86 34.24 2.83 11.47
C THR A 86 35.43 3.17 12.36
N LEU A 87 36.28 4.14 11.96
CA LEU A 87 37.40 4.61 12.77
C LEU A 87 36.95 5.26 14.09
N CYS A 88 35.87 6.03 14.04
CA CYS A 88 35.31 6.69 15.21
C CYS A 88 34.41 5.78 16.06
N GLY A 89 34.24 4.51 15.69
CA GLY A 89 33.40 3.56 16.41
C GLY A 89 31.92 3.95 16.44
N ALA A 90 31.43 4.64 15.41
CA ALA A 90 30.02 5.05 15.33
C ALA A 90 29.10 3.82 15.20
N PRO A 91 28.01 3.73 15.99
CA PRO A 91 27.10 2.59 15.91
C PRO A 91 26.28 2.62 14.62
N VAL A 92 26.20 1.48 13.93
CA VAL A 92 25.34 1.33 12.74
C VAL A 92 23.87 1.29 13.15
N ARG A 93 23.05 2.17 12.57
CA ARG A 93 21.60 2.17 12.81
C ARG A 93 20.90 1.25 11.83
N ASP A 94 20.39 0.13 12.35
CA ASP A 94 19.64 -0.86 11.56
C ASP A 94 18.14 -0.83 11.92
N ARG A 95 17.29 -0.45 10.97
CA ARG A 95 15.82 -0.45 11.09
C ARG A 95 15.14 -1.35 10.06
N THR A 96 15.85 -2.33 9.52
CA THR A 96 15.36 -3.27 8.49
C THR A 96 14.04 -3.96 8.88
N LEU A 97 13.90 -4.39 10.14
CA LEU A 97 12.66 -5.00 10.64
C LEU A 97 11.43 -4.09 10.50
N THR A 98 11.61 -2.77 10.68
CA THR A 98 10.52 -1.81 10.47
C THR A 98 10.21 -1.61 8.99
N ALA A 99 11.21 -1.76 8.12
CA ALA A 99 11.03 -1.67 6.67
C ALA A 99 10.29 -2.91 6.13
N GLU A 100 10.60 -4.11 6.62
CA GLU A 100 9.90 -5.36 6.24
C GLU A 100 8.40 -5.31 6.55
N LEU A 101 8.03 -4.76 7.71
CA LEU A 101 6.64 -4.63 8.13
C LEU A 101 5.84 -3.63 7.26
N VAL A 102 6.52 -2.69 6.61
CA VAL A 102 5.92 -1.60 5.85
C VAL A 102 5.97 -1.83 4.33
N GLY A 103 6.91 -2.63 3.80
CA GLY A 103 6.95 -2.94 2.38
C GLY A 103 8.02 -3.94 1.93
N LEU A 104 7.59 -4.82 1.01
CA LEU A 104 8.36 -5.72 0.14
C LEU A 104 9.54 -6.44 0.81
N ILE A 105 9.29 -7.68 1.24
CA ILE A 105 10.24 -8.63 1.86
C ILE A 105 11.63 -8.62 1.17
N GLY A 106 11.69 -8.47 -0.16
CA GLY A 106 12.97 -8.47 -0.90
C GLY A 106 13.79 -7.17 -0.88
N VAL A 107 13.26 -6.05 -0.39
CA VAL A 107 13.99 -4.76 -0.34
C VAL A 107 14.71 -4.56 1.00
N ALA A 108 14.19 -5.17 2.07
CA ALA A 108 14.86 -5.23 3.36
C ALA A 108 16.18 -6.01 3.30
N ASP A 109 16.20 -7.12 2.54
CA ASP A 109 17.40 -7.91 2.28
C ASP A 109 18.52 -7.11 1.59
N LEU A 110 18.16 -6.08 0.81
CA LEU A 110 19.11 -5.18 0.15
C LEU A 110 19.72 -4.14 1.12
N GLY A 111 19.19 -4.05 2.35
CA GLY A 111 19.66 -3.15 3.39
C GLY A 111 18.81 -1.88 3.57
N LEU A 112 17.54 -1.90 3.13
CA LEU A 112 16.63 -0.80 3.38
C LEU A 112 16.41 -0.60 4.90
N GLY A 113 16.56 0.63 5.37
CA GLY A 113 16.49 0.96 6.79
C GLY A 113 17.84 0.91 7.52
N LYS A 114 18.94 0.60 6.81
CA LYS A 114 20.31 0.82 7.28
C LYS A 114 20.84 2.17 6.83
N ASP A 115 21.88 2.66 7.49
CA ASP A 115 22.60 3.86 7.08
C ASP A 115 23.25 3.70 5.69
N ILE A 116 23.04 4.64 4.77
CA ILE A 116 23.39 4.51 3.34
C ILE A 116 24.87 4.22 3.07
N TRP A 117 25.79 4.73 3.90
CA TRP A 117 27.24 4.52 3.74
C TRP A 117 27.69 3.10 4.10
N THR A 118 26.84 2.31 4.78
CA THR A 118 27.13 0.90 5.09
C THR A 118 26.76 -0.04 3.94
N LEU A 119 26.06 0.48 2.92
CA LEU A 119 25.53 -0.32 1.81
C LEU A 119 26.49 -0.33 0.62
N PRO A 120 26.66 -1.47 -0.07
CA PRO A 120 27.41 -1.50 -1.31
C PRO A 120 26.67 -0.69 -2.40
N PRO A 121 27.40 0.02 -3.28
CA PRO A 121 26.84 0.83 -4.38
C PRO A 121 25.76 0.14 -5.23
N GLN A 122 25.91 -1.15 -5.47
CA GLN A 122 24.99 -1.96 -6.26
C GLN A 122 23.64 -2.13 -5.56
N ASN A 123 23.63 -2.31 -4.23
CA ASN A 123 22.40 -2.45 -3.46
C ASN A 123 21.62 -1.14 -3.46
N ILE A 124 22.30 0.01 -3.36
CA ILE A 124 21.67 1.33 -3.47
C ILE A 124 20.91 1.43 -4.80
N THR A 125 21.58 1.12 -5.91
CA THR A 125 20.98 1.15 -7.24
C THR A 125 19.77 0.21 -7.35
N ASN A 126 19.86 -1.00 -6.79
CA ASN A 126 18.75 -1.97 -6.81
C ASN A 126 17.56 -1.48 -5.98
N ILE A 127 17.81 -0.90 -4.80
CA ILE A 127 16.77 -0.31 -3.96
C ILE A 127 16.03 0.80 -4.73
N LEU A 128 16.76 1.72 -5.40
CA LEU A 128 16.12 2.76 -6.22
C LEU A 128 15.32 2.18 -7.40
N LYS A 129 15.78 1.11 -8.05
CA LYS A 129 15.00 0.42 -9.10
C LYS A 129 13.70 -0.15 -8.56
N PHE A 130 13.73 -0.79 -7.40
CA PHE A 130 12.52 -1.32 -6.76
C PHE A 130 11.54 -0.20 -6.41
N TYR A 131 12.04 0.91 -5.84
CA TYR A 131 11.20 2.07 -5.56
C TYR A 131 10.54 2.64 -6.82
N TYR A 132 11.31 2.81 -7.89
CA TYR A 132 10.79 3.29 -9.16
C TYR A 132 9.66 2.41 -9.71
N VAL A 133 9.86 1.08 -9.75
CA VAL A 133 8.82 0.14 -10.22
C VAL A 133 7.59 0.17 -9.30
N SER A 134 7.82 0.22 -7.98
CA SER A 134 6.74 0.26 -6.99
C SER A 134 5.86 1.50 -7.12
N GLU A 135 6.45 2.65 -7.44
CA GLU A 135 5.74 3.93 -7.61
C GLU A 135 4.82 3.89 -8.84
N VAL A 136 5.32 3.36 -9.96
CA VAL A 136 4.53 3.17 -11.19
C VAL A 136 3.36 2.20 -10.95
N MET A 137 3.63 1.07 -10.29
CA MET A 137 2.59 0.09 -9.95
C MET A 137 1.54 0.66 -9.00
N TYR A 138 1.96 1.46 -8.03
CA TYR A 138 1.08 2.09 -7.06
C TYR A 138 0.10 3.07 -7.72
N ASN A 139 0.59 3.95 -8.62
CA ASN A 139 -0.26 4.88 -9.35
C ASN A 139 -1.29 4.15 -10.24
N ALA A 140 -0.86 3.09 -10.92
CA ALA A 140 -1.76 2.26 -11.73
C ALA A 140 -2.82 1.53 -10.89
N ALA A 141 -2.43 1.02 -9.71
CA ALA A 141 -3.34 0.33 -8.79
C ALA A 141 -4.44 1.28 -8.29
N ILE A 142 -4.08 2.49 -7.85
CA ILE A 142 -5.04 3.50 -7.38
C ILE A 142 -6.03 3.89 -8.47
N ALA A 143 -5.56 4.14 -9.68
CA ALA A 143 -6.44 4.46 -10.80
C ALA A 143 -7.44 3.32 -11.07
N THR A 144 -6.98 2.07 -11.03
CA THR A 144 -7.81 0.88 -11.27
C THR A 144 -8.88 0.69 -10.19
N ILE A 145 -8.56 0.98 -8.93
CA ILE A 145 -9.53 0.95 -7.81
C ILE A 145 -10.65 1.96 -8.04
N LYS A 146 -10.31 3.21 -8.38
CA LYS A 146 -11.30 4.26 -8.66
C LYS A 146 -12.20 3.93 -9.85
N ILE A 147 -11.63 3.37 -10.91
CA ILE A 147 -12.38 2.86 -12.07
C ILE A 147 -13.36 1.76 -11.64
N SER A 148 -12.92 0.83 -10.78
CA SER A 148 -13.76 -0.26 -10.26
C SER A 148 -14.96 0.26 -9.47
N PHE A 149 -14.77 1.29 -8.62
CA PHE A 149 -15.87 1.94 -7.92
C PHE A 149 -16.87 2.61 -8.87
N CYS A 150 -16.39 3.33 -9.88
CA CYS A 150 -17.26 3.97 -10.87
C CYS A 150 -18.09 2.92 -11.63
N LEU A 151 -17.47 1.82 -12.07
CA LEU A 151 -18.18 0.73 -12.75
C LEU A 151 -19.22 0.06 -11.85
N MET A 152 -18.91 -0.12 -10.56
CA MET A 152 -19.87 -0.62 -9.58
C MET A 152 -21.07 0.32 -9.41
N TYR A 153 -20.86 1.64 -9.38
CA TYR A 153 -21.93 2.63 -9.24
C TYR A 153 -22.88 2.66 -10.44
N ILE A 154 -22.36 2.51 -11.66
CA ILE A 154 -23.19 2.39 -12.87
C ILE A 154 -24.10 1.16 -12.76
N ARG A 155 -23.58 0.04 -12.23
CA ARG A 155 -24.37 -1.18 -12.03
C ARG A 155 -25.41 -1.05 -10.91
N LEU A 156 -25.12 -0.28 -9.87
CA LEU A 156 -25.99 -0.15 -8.69
C LEU A 156 -27.19 0.78 -8.94
N PHE A 157 -27.00 1.88 -9.65
CA PHE A 157 -28.04 2.90 -9.87
C PHE A 157 -28.13 3.29 -11.35
N PRO A 158 -28.95 2.60 -12.17
CA PRO A 158 -29.06 2.85 -13.61
C PRO A 158 -29.97 4.05 -13.96
N PHE A 159 -29.90 5.14 -13.19
CA PHE A 159 -30.66 6.37 -13.47
C PHE A 159 -29.92 7.25 -14.48
N LYS A 160 -30.56 7.57 -15.61
CA LYS A 160 -29.93 8.31 -16.72
C LYS A 160 -29.13 9.57 -16.30
N PRO A 161 -29.70 10.56 -15.57
CA PRO A 161 -28.93 11.77 -15.23
C PRO A 161 -27.73 11.44 -14.34
N TYR A 162 -27.89 10.53 -13.37
CA TYR A 162 -26.81 10.11 -12.49
C TYR A 162 -25.69 9.39 -13.24
N VAL A 163 -26.04 8.48 -14.15
CA VAL A 163 -25.08 7.69 -14.92
C VAL A 163 -24.19 8.60 -15.78
N TYR A 164 -24.68 9.73 -16.31
CA TYR A 164 -23.84 10.69 -17.01
C TYR A 164 -22.77 11.33 -16.10
N TRP A 165 -23.11 11.67 -14.85
CA TRP A 165 -22.12 12.14 -13.87
C TRP A 165 -21.07 11.08 -13.56
N VAL A 166 -21.49 9.82 -13.39
CA VAL A 166 -20.56 8.72 -13.14
C VAL A 166 -19.64 8.47 -14.34
N TYR A 167 -20.13 8.57 -15.58
CA TYR A 167 -19.28 8.50 -16.77
C TYR A 167 -18.26 9.64 -16.84
N GLY A 168 -18.65 10.86 -16.44
CA GLY A 168 -17.72 11.98 -16.31
C GLY A 168 -16.60 11.70 -15.30
N THR A 169 -16.95 11.24 -14.10
CA THR A 169 -15.97 10.85 -13.08
C THR A 169 -15.08 9.69 -13.55
N LEU A 170 -15.64 8.70 -14.25
CA LEU A 170 -14.88 7.59 -14.82
C LEU A 170 -13.83 8.09 -15.82
N ALA A 171 -14.21 9.01 -16.73
CA ALA A 171 -13.28 9.60 -17.69
C ALA A 171 -12.16 10.39 -16.99
N LEU A 172 -12.48 11.12 -15.92
CA LEU A 172 -11.49 11.82 -15.11
C LEU A 172 -10.51 10.87 -14.41
N CYS A 173 -11.00 9.77 -13.83
CA CYS A 173 -10.15 8.75 -13.20
C CYS A 173 -9.20 8.09 -14.20
N ILE A 174 -9.68 7.78 -15.41
CA ILE A 174 -8.84 7.24 -16.50
C ILE A 174 -7.79 8.26 -16.91
N GLY A 175 -8.18 9.52 -17.13
CA GLY A 175 -7.26 10.59 -17.51
C GLY A 175 -6.17 10.83 -16.47
N TYR A 176 -6.56 10.89 -15.19
CA TYR A 176 -5.63 10.98 -14.05
C TYR A 176 -4.67 9.77 -14.00
N GLY A 177 -5.20 8.55 -14.13
CA GLY A 177 -4.40 7.34 -14.08
C GLY A 177 -3.35 7.29 -15.19
N ILE A 178 -3.73 7.62 -16.42
CA ILE A 178 -2.81 7.65 -17.56
C ILE A 178 -1.78 8.77 -17.39
N SER A 179 -2.22 9.98 -17.05
CA SER A 179 -1.32 11.14 -16.99
C SER A 179 -0.24 10.97 -15.92
N PHE A 180 -0.60 10.59 -14.70
CA PHE A 180 0.37 10.41 -13.61
C PHE A 180 1.25 9.18 -13.79
N THR A 181 0.71 8.09 -14.34
CA THR A 181 1.54 6.90 -14.64
C THR A 181 2.59 7.22 -15.70
N VAL A 182 2.21 7.88 -16.79
CA VAL A 182 3.15 8.30 -17.84
C VAL A 182 4.16 9.32 -17.31
N ALA A 183 3.72 10.30 -16.52
CA ALA A 183 4.61 11.28 -15.89
C ALA A 183 5.64 10.61 -14.95
N THR A 184 5.22 9.59 -14.19
CA THR A 184 6.11 8.83 -13.29
C THR A 184 7.10 7.98 -14.08
N ILE A 185 6.66 7.35 -15.17
CA ILE A 185 7.55 6.57 -16.05
C ILE A 185 8.64 7.47 -16.64
N PHE A 186 8.26 8.64 -17.15
CA PHE A 186 9.18 9.60 -17.77
C PHE A 186 9.62 10.73 -16.83
N GLN A 187 9.69 10.46 -15.52
CA GLN A 187 10.07 11.48 -14.54
C GLN A 187 11.52 11.96 -14.69
N CYS A 188 12.37 11.13 -15.29
CA CYS A 188 13.77 11.45 -15.59
C CYS A 188 14.10 11.17 -17.05
N THR A 189 14.97 12.00 -17.62
CA THR A 189 15.51 11.84 -18.97
C THR A 189 17.04 11.72 -18.89
N PRO A 190 17.64 10.57 -19.26
CA PRO A 190 16.99 9.29 -19.61
C PRO A 190 16.34 8.60 -18.39
N VAL A 191 15.42 7.66 -18.63
CA VAL A 191 14.71 6.91 -17.55
C VAL A 191 15.70 6.19 -16.63
N THR A 192 16.82 5.71 -17.19
CA THR A 192 17.90 5.07 -16.42
C THR A 192 18.49 5.96 -15.34
N TYR A 193 18.41 7.27 -15.51
CA TYR A 193 18.90 8.23 -14.53
C TYR A 193 18.10 8.17 -13.21
N ALA A 194 16.86 7.69 -13.21
CA ALA A 194 16.05 7.59 -12.00
C ALA A 194 16.69 6.74 -10.89
N TRP A 195 17.47 5.70 -11.26
CA TRP A 195 18.17 4.83 -10.30
C TRP A 195 19.69 5.01 -10.26
N TYR A 196 20.27 5.81 -11.16
CA TYR A 196 21.69 6.16 -11.14
C TYR A 196 21.97 7.57 -10.59
N GLN A 197 20.95 8.43 -10.45
CA GLN A 197 21.10 9.82 -9.96
C GLN A 197 21.85 9.97 -8.62
N TRP A 198 21.88 8.93 -7.79
CA TRP A 198 22.52 8.99 -6.48
C TRP A 198 24.04 9.12 -6.56
N ASP A 199 24.68 8.61 -7.62
CA ASP A 199 26.14 8.62 -7.78
C ASP A 199 26.69 9.95 -8.32
N LYS A 200 25.84 10.75 -8.98
CA LYS A 200 26.18 11.98 -9.72
C LYS A 200 27.27 11.80 -10.80
N LEU A 201 27.53 10.57 -11.21
CA LEU A 201 28.48 10.25 -12.29
C LEU A 201 27.79 10.22 -13.65
N HIS A 202 26.50 9.91 -13.65
CA HIS A 202 25.69 9.85 -14.85
C HIS A 202 25.08 11.22 -15.15
N GLU A 203 25.03 11.59 -16.43
CA GLU A 203 24.35 12.81 -16.87
C GLU A 203 22.86 12.53 -17.09
N GLY A 204 22.03 13.43 -16.59
CA GLY A 204 20.58 13.37 -16.75
C GLY A 204 19.88 14.46 -15.97
N PHE A 205 18.60 14.66 -16.28
CA PHE A 205 17.75 15.60 -15.56
C PHE A 205 16.45 14.90 -15.15
N CYS A 206 15.98 15.19 -13.94
CA CYS A 206 14.70 14.72 -13.42
C CYS A 206 13.78 15.91 -13.16
N GLY A 207 12.48 15.70 -13.34
CA GLY A 207 11.46 16.67 -12.96
C GLY A 207 11.44 16.93 -11.45
N ASN A 208 10.68 17.96 -11.06
CA ASN A 208 10.52 18.31 -9.64
C ASN A 208 9.70 17.25 -8.90
N PHE A 209 10.38 16.32 -8.24
CA PHE A 209 9.74 15.25 -7.47
C PHE A 209 8.75 15.78 -6.43
N HIS A 210 9.12 16.80 -5.66
CA HIS A 210 8.25 17.36 -4.63
C HIS A 210 6.92 17.90 -5.19
N LEU A 211 6.99 18.60 -6.33
CA LEU A 211 5.82 19.15 -7.01
C LEU A 211 4.94 18.01 -7.56
N GLN A 212 5.56 17.01 -8.18
CA GLN A 212 4.85 15.85 -8.73
C GLN A 212 4.10 15.08 -7.64
N VAL A 213 4.74 14.81 -6.50
CA VAL A 213 4.11 14.14 -5.36
C VAL A 213 2.97 14.97 -4.79
N LEU A 214 3.15 16.28 -4.63
CA LEU A 214 2.12 17.18 -4.14
C LEU A 214 0.89 17.19 -5.06
N MET A 215 1.11 17.31 -6.38
CA MET A 215 0.04 17.26 -7.36
C MET A 215 -0.68 15.91 -7.33
N ASN A 216 0.08 14.80 -7.31
CA ASN A 216 -0.50 13.47 -7.25
C ASN A 216 -1.42 13.31 -6.03
N ALA A 217 -0.94 13.70 -4.84
CA ALA A 217 -1.73 13.67 -3.62
C ALA A 217 -3.00 14.52 -3.72
N ALA A 218 -2.90 15.75 -4.22
CA ALA A 218 -4.04 16.66 -4.36
C ALA A 218 -5.13 16.10 -5.29
N PHE A 219 -4.75 15.62 -6.48
CA PHE A 219 -5.70 15.04 -7.44
C PHE A 219 -6.30 13.73 -6.92
N ASN A 220 -5.51 12.90 -6.25
CA ASN A 220 -5.97 11.65 -5.67
C ASN A 220 -7.12 11.89 -4.67
N VAL A 221 -6.90 12.81 -3.72
CA VAL A 221 -7.90 13.20 -2.72
C VAL A 221 -9.12 13.87 -3.36
N ALA A 222 -8.91 14.75 -4.35
CA ALA A 222 -10.02 15.40 -5.05
C ALA A 222 -10.94 14.38 -5.75
N LEU A 223 -10.35 13.36 -6.39
CA LEU A 223 -11.12 12.28 -7.01
C LEU A 223 -11.86 11.42 -5.99
N ASP A 224 -11.31 11.20 -4.80
CA ASP A 224 -12.02 10.45 -3.74
C ASP A 224 -13.23 11.20 -3.22
N ILE A 225 -13.09 12.50 -2.97
CA ILE A 225 -14.21 13.35 -2.57
C ILE A 225 -15.30 13.31 -3.64
N LEU A 226 -14.92 13.40 -4.91
CA LEU A 226 -15.86 13.33 -6.04
C LEU A 226 -16.58 11.97 -6.08
N ILE A 227 -15.85 10.86 -5.94
CA ILE A 227 -16.42 9.51 -5.97
C ILE A 227 -17.38 9.29 -4.78
N ILE A 228 -17.00 9.70 -3.57
CA ILE A 228 -17.84 9.56 -2.36
C ILE A 228 -19.10 10.43 -2.45
N ALA A 229 -19.02 11.62 -3.05
CA ALA A 229 -20.16 12.51 -3.21
C ALA A 229 -21.26 11.93 -4.12
N LEU A 230 -20.89 11.13 -5.13
CA LEU A 230 -21.81 10.53 -6.10
C LEU A 230 -22.98 9.76 -5.44
N PRO A 231 -22.76 8.73 -4.61
CA PRO A 231 -23.86 8.00 -3.98
C PRO A 231 -24.59 8.82 -2.91
N VAL A 232 -23.91 9.72 -2.19
CA VAL A 232 -24.53 10.53 -1.12
C VAL A 232 -25.62 11.43 -1.68
N TRP A 233 -25.36 12.10 -2.80
CA TRP A 233 -26.35 12.95 -3.46
C TRP A 233 -27.63 12.17 -3.79
N ASN A 234 -27.50 10.99 -4.40
CA ASN A 234 -28.65 10.15 -4.75
C ASN A 234 -29.42 9.60 -3.55
N VAL A 235 -28.71 9.17 -2.49
CA VAL A 235 -29.36 8.62 -1.29
C VAL A 235 -30.19 9.68 -0.58
N THR A 236 -29.80 10.96 -0.63
CA THR A 236 -30.60 12.04 -0.04
C THR A 236 -31.95 12.24 -0.74
N GLN A 237 -32.04 11.90 -2.03
CA GLN A 237 -33.26 12.01 -2.83
C GLN A 237 -34.22 10.83 -2.63
N LEU A 238 -33.75 9.72 -2.02
CA LEU A 238 -34.60 8.58 -1.70
C LEU A 238 -35.42 8.88 -0.43
N MET A 239 -36.75 8.76 -0.48
CA MET A 239 -37.68 9.06 0.61
C MET A 239 -37.57 8.06 1.77
N MET A 240 -36.48 8.14 2.53
CA MET A 240 -36.29 7.43 3.79
C MET A 240 -36.35 8.45 4.94
N GLY A 241 -37.02 8.09 6.05
CA GLY A 241 -37.11 8.95 7.22
C GLY A 241 -35.72 9.41 7.71
N TRP A 242 -35.63 10.64 8.22
CA TRP A 242 -34.38 11.31 8.58
C TRP A 242 -33.46 10.46 9.48
N GLN A 243 -34.02 9.59 10.32
CA GLN A 243 -33.25 8.68 11.17
C GLN A 243 -32.48 7.61 10.37
N LYS A 244 -33.07 7.03 9.31
CA LYS A 244 -32.38 6.05 8.45
C LYS A 244 -31.35 6.72 7.53
N LYS A 245 -31.64 7.95 7.08
CA LYS A 245 -30.69 8.79 6.33
C LYS A 245 -29.47 9.16 7.17
N ALA A 246 -29.70 9.57 8.42
CA ALA A 246 -28.63 9.92 9.35
C ALA A 246 -27.73 8.72 9.64
N THR A 247 -28.27 7.50 9.83
CA THR A 247 -27.45 6.30 10.02
C THR A 247 -26.57 6.00 8.81
N VAL A 248 -27.12 6.03 7.59
CA VAL A 248 -26.35 5.75 6.36
C VAL A 248 -25.27 6.80 6.12
N ILE A 249 -25.59 8.09 6.29
CA ILE A 249 -24.61 9.18 6.16
C ILE A 249 -23.54 9.07 7.25
N PHE A 250 -23.91 8.78 8.50
CA PHE A 250 -22.96 8.58 9.59
C PHE A 250 -22.04 7.38 9.37
N SER A 251 -22.56 6.28 8.80
CA SER A 251 -21.76 5.11 8.39
C SER A 251 -20.75 5.45 7.29
N ILE A 252 -21.13 6.30 6.32
CA ILE A 252 -20.25 6.73 5.22
C ILE A 252 -19.21 7.76 5.72
N THR A 253 -19.59 8.73 6.54
CA THR A 253 -18.70 9.78 7.05
C THR A 253 -17.70 9.25 8.09
N ARG A 254 -18.05 8.21 8.86
CA ARG A 254 -17.11 7.53 9.79
C ARG A 254 -15.97 6.80 9.08
N LEU A 255 -16.13 6.42 7.82
CA LEU A 255 -15.06 5.81 7.02
C LEU A 255 -14.02 6.85 6.58
N ALA A 256 -14.38 8.13 6.45
CA ALA A 256 -13.55 9.19 5.86
C ALA A 256 -12.45 9.79 6.78
N ASN A 257 -11.98 9.07 7.82
CA ASN A 257 -10.81 9.52 8.58
C ASN A 257 -9.54 9.32 7.71
N ILE A 258 -9.06 10.44 7.17
CA ILE A 258 -8.16 10.60 6.02
C ILE A 258 -6.85 9.78 6.09
N GLY A 259 -6.32 9.48 7.29
CA GLY A 259 -5.08 8.71 7.44
C GLY A 259 -5.25 7.18 7.33
N TYR A 260 -6.39 6.65 7.77
CA TYR A 260 -6.69 5.21 7.64
C TYR A 260 -7.33 4.89 6.29
N PHE A 261 -7.95 5.88 5.64
CA PHE A 261 -8.69 5.69 4.41
C PHE A 261 -7.80 5.23 3.26
N SER A 262 -6.62 5.80 3.02
CA SER A 262 -5.77 5.38 1.88
C SER A 262 -5.20 3.96 2.02
N LEU A 263 -4.87 3.53 3.25
CA LEU A 263 -4.44 2.15 3.50
C LEU A 263 -5.63 1.18 3.42
N MET A 264 -6.76 1.52 4.06
CA MET A 264 -7.97 0.70 4.00
C MET A 264 -8.57 0.67 2.60
N GLU A 265 -8.45 1.72 1.79
CA GLU A 265 -9.00 1.81 0.44
C GLU A 265 -8.30 0.85 -0.52
N LEU A 266 -7.00 0.62 -0.33
CA LEU A 266 -6.29 -0.39 -1.09
C LEU A 266 -6.77 -1.81 -0.71
N TYR A 267 -6.85 -2.13 0.58
CA TYR A 267 -7.29 -3.46 1.06
C TYR A 267 -8.79 -3.72 0.85
N VAL A 268 -9.64 -2.75 1.19
CA VAL A 268 -11.10 -2.80 1.03
C VAL A 268 -11.47 -2.68 -0.43
N GLY A 269 -10.77 -1.89 -1.25
CA GLY A 269 -10.94 -1.85 -2.70
C GLY A 269 -10.66 -3.21 -3.35
N ILE A 270 -9.56 -3.88 -2.94
CA ILE A 270 -9.27 -5.27 -3.37
C ILE A 270 -10.39 -6.22 -2.92
N ILE A 271 -10.81 -6.15 -1.65
CA ILE A 271 -11.86 -7.03 -1.12
C ILE A 271 -13.20 -6.79 -1.83
N ILE A 272 -13.63 -5.54 -2.00
CA ILE A 272 -14.91 -5.16 -2.64
C ILE A 272 -14.89 -5.43 -4.15
N ALA A 273 -13.78 -5.21 -4.85
CA ALA A 273 -13.63 -5.60 -6.25
C ALA A 273 -13.72 -7.13 -6.42
N CYS A 274 -13.21 -7.89 -5.46
CA CYS A 274 -13.24 -9.34 -5.47
C CYS A 274 -14.58 -9.94 -4.99
N ILE A 275 -15.37 -9.26 -4.15
CA ILE A 275 -16.64 -9.79 -3.60
C ILE A 275 -17.65 -10.21 -4.70
N PRO A 276 -17.91 -9.43 -5.77
CA PRO A 276 -18.80 -9.84 -6.85
C PRO A 276 -18.30 -11.07 -7.62
N ALA A 277 -16.99 -11.20 -7.79
CA ALA A 277 -16.35 -12.36 -8.46
C ALA A 277 -16.31 -13.60 -7.56
N LEU A 278 -16.24 -13.42 -6.23
CA LEU A 278 -16.24 -14.49 -5.23
C LEU A 278 -17.64 -14.97 -4.86
N ARG A 279 -18.70 -14.20 -5.15
CA ARG A 279 -20.10 -14.56 -4.88
C ARG A 279 -20.51 -15.97 -5.36
N PRO A 280 -20.15 -16.44 -6.58
CA PRO A 280 -20.46 -17.81 -7.00
C PRO A 280 -19.62 -18.89 -6.28
N LEU A 281 -18.39 -18.57 -5.85
CA LEU A 281 -17.53 -19.47 -5.09
C LEU A 281 -17.98 -19.58 -3.63
N ALA A 282 -18.37 -18.47 -3.00
CA ALA A 282 -18.91 -18.42 -1.65
C ALA A 282 -20.22 -19.19 -1.54
N HIS A 283 -21.09 -19.13 -2.55
CA HIS A 283 -22.29 -19.96 -2.59
C HIS A 283 -21.96 -21.45 -2.67
N LYS A 284 -20.97 -21.84 -3.48
CA LYS A 284 -20.52 -23.24 -3.57
C LYS A 284 -19.89 -23.74 -2.28
N THR A 285 -19.04 -22.94 -1.63
CA THR A 285 -18.40 -23.33 -0.36
C THR A 285 -19.38 -23.34 0.82
N LEU A 286 -20.34 -22.40 0.89
CA LEU A 286 -21.40 -22.41 1.92
C LEU A 286 -22.35 -23.61 1.77
N VAL A 287 -22.69 -24.00 0.54
CA VAL A 287 -23.50 -25.21 0.29
C VAL A 287 -22.73 -26.48 0.66
N VAL A 288 -21.44 -26.56 0.32
CA VAL A 288 -20.58 -27.71 0.71
C VAL A 288 -20.39 -27.76 2.23
N PHE A 289 -20.19 -26.62 2.90
CA PHE A 289 -20.03 -26.58 4.35
C PHE A 289 -21.33 -26.95 5.09
N ASN A 290 -22.49 -26.47 4.63
CA ASN A 290 -23.80 -26.91 5.14
C ASN A 290 -24.09 -28.39 4.84
N SER A 291 -23.51 -28.95 3.77
CA SER A 291 -23.61 -30.39 3.47
C SER A 291 -22.72 -31.24 4.38
N ILE A 292 -21.61 -30.70 4.90
CA ILE A 292 -20.70 -31.42 5.81
C ILE A 292 -21.21 -31.37 7.25
N THR A 293 -21.84 -30.26 7.68
CA THR A 293 -22.42 -30.11 9.02
C THR A 293 -23.85 -30.68 9.15
N GLY A 294 -24.44 -31.17 8.06
CA GLY A 294 -25.83 -31.64 7.99
C GLY A 294 -26.08 -33.15 8.14
N HIS A 295 -25.11 -33.97 8.53
CA HIS A 295 -25.31 -35.42 8.67
C HIS A 295 -25.35 -35.90 10.13
N SER A 296 -26.50 -35.73 10.77
CA SER A 296 -26.96 -36.62 11.86
C SER A 296 -28.48 -36.53 12.08
N ARG A 297 -29.26 -36.99 11.09
CA ARG A 297 -30.56 -37.61 11.37
C ARG A 297 -30.69 -38.91 10.61
N LEU A 298 -30.51 -40.01 11.33
CA LEU A 298 -30.88 -41.34 10.90
C LEU A 298 -32.37 -41.35 10.55
N SER A 299 -32.62 -41.50 9.25
CA SER A 299 -33.92 -41.81 8.67
C SER A 299 -34.35 -43.20 9.15
N ASN A 300 -35.48 -43.29 9.83
CA ASN A 300 -36.21 -44.54 9.96
C ASN A 300 -37.29 -44.54 8.85
N SER A 301 -37.07 -45.36 7.83
CA SER A 301 -37.93 -45.50 6.67
C SER A 301 -38.63 -46.86 6.70
N LYS A 302 -39.97 -46.84 6.68
CA LYS A 302 -40.83 -47.91 6.15
C LYS A 302 -41.90 -47.21 5.31
N ALA A 303 -41.78 -47.23 3.98
CA ALA A 303 -42.15 -48.30 3.06
C ALA A 303 -43.64 -48.26 2.64
N ARG A 304 -43.89 -47.60 1.50
CA ARG A 304 -44.71 -47.97 0.32
C ARG A 304 -45.94 -48.89 0.50
N SER A 305 -47.09 -48.48 -0.04
CA SER A 305 -47.83 -49.24 -1.09
C SER A 305 -48.97 -48.42 -1.75
N PRO A 306 -49.45 -48.82 -2.95
CA PRO A 306 -50.31 -48.03 -3.85
C PRO A 306 -51.76 -48.58 -4.00
N TRP A 307 -52.61 -47.84 -4.75
CA TRP A 307 -53.92 -48.17 -5.37
C TRP A 307 -55.17 -47.47 -4.81
N SER A 308 -55.83 -46.62 -5.62
CA SER A 308 -57.18 -46.84 -6.19
C SER A 308 -57.72 -45.54 -6.83
N SER A 309 -58.37 -45.73 -7.98
CA SER A 309 -59.08 -44.73 -8.78
C SER A 309 -60.43 -44.40 -8.14
N ASP A 310 -60.93 -43.18 -8.32
CA ASP A 310 -62.32 -42.92 -8.74
C ASP A 310 -62.52 -41.44 -9.12
N GLY A 311 -63.30 -41.23 -10.17
CA GLY A 311 -63.63 -39.91 -10.71
C GLY A 311 -65.05 -39.50 -10.37
N ASP A 312 -65.32 -38.18 -10.41
CA ASP A 312 -66.67 -37.63 -10.56
C ASP A 312 -66.67 -36.18 -11.08
N ARG A 313 -67.86 -35.73 -11.51
CA ARG A 313 -68.16 -34.91 -12.70
C ARG A 313 -68.83 -33.55 -12.34
N PHE A 314 -68.32 -32.43 -12.88
CA PHE A 314 -68.97 -31.13 -13.29
C PHE A 314 -69.69 -30.21 -12.23
N PRO A 315 -70.08 -28.93 -12.52
CA PRO A 315 -69.40 -27.81 -13.20
C PRO A 315 -69.62 -26.37 -12.59
N ARG A 316 -68.92 -25.36 -13.17
CA ARG A 316 -69.32 -23.94 -13.38
C ARG A 316 -69.27 -22.94 -12.18
N LYS A 317 -68.33 -21.97 -12.23
CA LYS A 317 -68.61 -20.51 -12.27
C LYS A 317 -67.33 -19.62 -12.35
N ARG A 318 -67.31 -18.88 -13.45
CA ARG A 318 -66.76 -17.54 -13.77
C ARG A 318 -66.32 -16.62 -12.60
N ILE A 319 -65.31 -15.78 -12.91
CA ILE A 319 -65.14 -14.32 -12.61
C ILE A 319 -64.07 -13.91 -11.57
N ILE A 320 -63.04 -13.21 -12.12
CA ILE A 320 -62.25 -12.07 -11.59
C ILE A 320 -61.01 -12.35 -10.69
N ARG A 321 -59.85 -12.08 -11.31
CA ARG A 321 -58.77 -11.16 -10.85
C ARG A 321 -58.29 -11.34 -9.40
N ASN A 322 -57.12 -11.98 -9.22
CA ASN A 322 -56.06 -11.58 -8.27
C ASN A 322 -54.91 -12.62 -8.32
N ARG A 323 -53.88 -12.35 -9.12
CA ARG A 323 -52.58 -13.08 -9.09
C ARG A 323 -51.50 -12.24 -8.40
N ASP A 324 -51.89 -11.42 -7.42
CA ASP A 324 -50.98 -10.53 -6.68
C ASP A 324 -51.04 -10.68 -5.14
N GLU A 325 -51.81 -11.61 -4.59
CA GLU A 325 -51.96 -11.76 -3.12
C GLU A 325 -51.27 -12.98 -2.48
N SER A 326 -50.75 -13.93 -3.25
CA SER A 326 -50.08 -15.12 -2.67
C SER A 326 -48.59 -14.95 -2.40
N ILE A 327 -47.92 -13.96 -3.02
CA ILE A 327 -46.47 -13.73 -2.83
C ILE A 327 -46.20 -12.82 -1.61
N LEU A 328 -47.18 -12.02 -1.18
CA LEU A 328 -47.03 -11.11 -0.04
C LEU A 328 -47.15 -11.79 1.35
N LYS A 329 -47.71 -13.01 1.44
CA LYS A 329 -47.92 -13.69 2.72
C LYS A 329 -46.74 -14.55 3.20
N GLU A 330 -45.84 -15.00 2.32
CA GLU A 330 -44.63 -15.74 2.74
C GLU A 330 -43.51 -14.82 3.24
N THR A 331 -43.45 -13.56 2.77
CA THR A 331 -42.42 -12.58 3.20
C THR A 331 -42.67 -11.91 4.55
N MET A 332 -43.87 -12.02 5.13
CA MET A 332 -44.20 -11.37 6.43
C MET A 332 -43.94 -12.26 7.66
N VAL A 333 -43.79 -13.59 7.50
CA VAL A 333 -43.64 -14.49 8.65
C VAL A 333 -42.20 -14.52 9.20
N THR A 334 -41.19 -14.19 8.40
CA THR A 334 -39.77 -14.32 8.82
C THR A 334 -39.16 -13.08 9.47
N VAL A 335 -39.85 -11.94 9.51
CA VAL A 335 -39.29 -10.69 10.09
C VAL A 335 -39.66 -10.52 11.58
N THR A 336 -40.73 -11.16 12.05
CA THR A 336 -41.19 -11.02 13.45
C THR A 336 -40.40 -11.82 14.48
N ASP A 337 -39.65 -12.86 14.10
CA ASP A 337 -38.93 -13.71 15.07
C ASP A 337 -37.53 -13.22 15.45
N PHE A 338 -36.94 -12.24 14.74
CA PHE A 338 -35.59 -11.76 15.08
C PHE A 338 -35.56 -10.71 16.21
N LYS A 339 -36.73 -10.24 16.68
CA LYS A 339 -36.82 -9.21 17.74
C LYS A 339 -36.88 -9.79 19.17
N LYS A 340 -36.79 -11.10 19.35
CA LYS A 340 -36.95 -11.74 20.68
C LYS A 340 -35.69 -12.36 21.29
N SER A 341 -34.51 -12.15 20.69
CA SER A 341 -33.26 -12.75 21.16
C SER A 341 -32.12 -11.77 21.46
N LEU A 342 -32.43 -10.49 21.71
CA LEU A 342 -31.49 -9.51 22.25
C LEU A 342 -32.16 -8.76 23.41
N VAL A 343 -32.26 -9.47 24.54
CA VAL A 343 -32.04 -8.94 25.89
C VAL A 343 -30.60 -9.30 26.24
#